data_AF-A0A7C5REJ6-F1
#
_entry.id   AF-A0A7C5REJ6-F1
#
_cell.length_a   1.000
_cell.length_b   1.000
_cell.length_c   1.000
_cell.angle_alpha   90.00
_cell.angle_beta   90.00
_cell.angle_gamma   90.00
#
_symmetry.space_group_name_H-M   'P 1'
#
loop_
_entity.id
_entity.type
_entity.pdbx_description
1 polymer ?
#
loop_
_entity_poly.entity_id
_entity_poly.type
_entity_poly.pdbx_seq_one_letter_code
_entity_poly.pdbx_strand_id
1 'polypeptide(L)'
;MLLRARSRALPLSLRYFHDGVVISAVHKHELYLSEAVEAGKEVYREIREQKEDGTRTLWELVAESPWEEALLRNGARFHRASEGSMVRFTWRIPIPAKTGNDQQ
;
A
#
# COMPACT_ATOMS: atom_id res chain seq x y z
N MET A 1 -3.44 1.06 -11.06
CA MET A 1 -2.45 1.05 -9.97
C MET A 1 -1.55 -0.12 -10.25
N LEU A 2 -0.29 0.20 -10.52
CA LEU A 2 0.70 -0.77 -10.93
C LEU A 2 1.41 -1.33 -9.70
N LEU A 3 1.49 -2.65 -9.61
CA LEU A 3 2.29 -3.34 -8.59
C LEU A 3 3.63 -3.75 -9.21
N ARG A 4 4.74 -3.14 -8.76
CA ARG A 4 6.09 -3.50 -9.21
C ARG A 4 6.80 -4.32 -8.15
N ALA A 5 7.18 -5.56 -8.46
CA ALA A 5 7.96 -6.39 -7.56
C ALA A 5 9.42 -5.93 -7.56
N ARG A 6 10.02 -5.74 -6.37
CA ARG A 6 11.43 -5.28 -6.24
C ARG A 6 12.37 -6.37 -5.75
N SER A 7 11.82 -7.45 -5.21
CA SER A 7 12.60 -8.58 -4.72
C SER A 7 11.79 -9.87 -4.82
N ARG A 8 12.20 -10.95 -4.13
CA ARG A 8 11.41 -12.19 -4.05
C ARG A 8 10.12 -11.91 -3.28
N ALA A 9 9.14 -11.40 -4.02
CA ALA A 9 7.94 -10.80 -3.49
C ALA A 9 6.92 -11.88 -3.14
N LEU A 10 6.27 -11.71 -1.99
CA LEU A 10 5.22 -12.60 -1.51
C LEU A 10 3.87 -12.31 -2.20
N PRO A 11 2.90 -13.24 -2.12
CA PRO A 11 1.55 -13.01 -2.61
C PRO A 11 0.90 -11.80 -1.91
N LEU A 12 0.52 -10.81 -2.72
CA LEU A 12 -0.17 -9.61 -2.27
C LEU A 12 -1.62 -9.63 -2.79
N SER A 13 -2.57 -9.28 -1.93
CA SER A 13 -3.96 -9.05 -2.31
C SER A 13 -4.26 -7.55 -2.29
N LEU A 14 -4.79 -7.04 -3.40
CA LEU A 14 -5.30 -5.68 -3.54
C LEU A 14 -6.81 -5.74 -3.81
N ARG A 15 -7.62 -5.12 -2.96
CA ARG A 15 -9.09 -5.10 -3.09
C ARG A 15 -9.63 -3.69 -3.03
N TYR A 16 -10.42 -3.32 -4.02
CA TYR A 16 -11.11 -2.04 -4.10
C TYR A 16 -12.49 -2.16 -3.46
N PHE A 17 -12.81 -1.22 -2.59
CA PHE A 17 -14.12 -1.03 -1.98
C PHE A 17 -14.63 0.37 -2.33
N HIS A 18 -15.92 0.62 -2.13
CA HIS A 18 -16.54 1.91 -2.42
C HIS A 18 -15.90 3.10 -1.68
N ASP A 19 -15.28 2.84 -0.52
CA ASP A 19 -14.73 3.83 0.41
C ASP A 19 -13.22 3.65 0.68
N GLY A 20 -12.55 2.70 0.04
CA GLY A 20 -11.15 2.44 0.32
C GLY A 20 -10.51 1.35 -0.53
N VAL A 21 -9.19 1.34 -0.57
CA VAL A 21 -8.40 0.24 -1.08
C VAL A 21 -7.78 -0.51 0.10
N VAL A 22 -7.94 -1.83 0.09
CA VAL A 22 -7.35 -2.73 1.08
C VAL A 22 -6.23 -3.51 0.44
N ILE A 23 -5.06 -3.40 1.04
CA ILE A 23 -3.84 -4.12 0.69
C ILE A 23 -3.61 -5.12 1.81
N SER A 24 -3.40 -6.39 1.47
CA SER A 24 -3.10 -7.40 2.49
C SER A 24 -2.06 -8.41 2.02
N ALA A 25 -1.20 -8.82 2.96
CA ALA A 25 -0.14 -9.79 2.79
C ALA A 25 -0.10 -10.72 3.99
N VAL A 26 0.30 -11.98 3.80
CA VAL A 26 0.56 -12.94 4.89
C VAL A 26 2.05 -13.27 4.87
N HIS A 27 2.72 -13.03 6.00
CA HIS A 27 4.17 -13.21 6.10
C HIS A 27 4.63 -13.57 7.51
N LYS A 28 5.83 -14.13 7.64
CA LYS A 28 6.46 -14.44 8.93
C LYS A 28 7.13 -13.23 9.56
N HIS A 29 7.70 -12.36 8.74
CA HIS A 29 8.41 -11.18 9.21
C HIS A 29 7.51 -9.95 9.18
N GLU A 30 7.85 -8.96 9.99
CA GLU A 30 7.08 -7.73 10.06
C GLU A 30 7.14 -6.97 8.74
N LEU A 31 5.96 -6.56 8.26
CA LEU A 31 5.79 -5.76 7.06
C LEU A 31 5.30 -4.36 7.40
N TYR A 32 5.75 -3.40 6.61
CA TYR A 32 5.39 -1.98 6.73
C TYR A 32 4.96 -1.47 5.37
N LEU A 33 3.96 -0.61 5.36
CA LEU A 33 3.64 0.23 4.21
C LEU A 33 4.25 1.61 4.47
N SER A 34 5.10 2.07 3.55
CA SER A 34 5.71 3.40 3.67
C SER A 34 4.66 4.51 3.54
N GLU A 35 5.03 5.72 3.93
CA GLU A 35 4.36 6.92 3.41
C GLU A 35 4.51 7.05 1.90
N ALA A 36 3.73 7.93 1.31
CA ALA A 36 3.84 8.27 -0.11
C ALA A 36 5.23 8.84 -0.40
N VAL A 37 5.83 8.36 -1.48
CA VAL A 37 7.09 8.86 -2.03
C VAL A 37 6.79 9.54 -3.36
N GLU A 38 7.36 10.73 -3.55
CA GLU A 38 7.26 11.51 -4.78
C GLU A 38 8.62 11.53 -5.47
N ALA A 39 8.73 10.89 -6.63
CA ALA A 39 9.95 10.84 -7.41
C ALA A 39 9.67 11.29 -8.85
N GLY A 40 10.01 12.54 -9.16
CA GLY A 40 9.72 13.13 -10.45
C GLY A 40 8.22 13.22 -10.72
N LYS A 41 7.72 12.38 -11.63
CA LYS A 41 6.29 12.33 -11.99
C LYS A 41 5.56 11.12 -11.38
N GLU A 42 6.23 10.29 -10.61
CA GLU A 42 5.63 9.11 -9.99
C GLU A 42 5.33 9.38 -8.51
N VAL A 43 4.12 9.01 -8.08
CA VAL A 43 3.75 8.86 -6.67
C VAL A 43 3.63 7.37 -6.39
N TYR A 44 4.33 6.88 -5.37
CA TYR A 44 4.26 5.48 -5.00
C TYR A 44 4.34 5.25 -3.49
N ARG A 45 3.92 4.07 -3.05
CA ARG A 45 4.20 3.56 -1.69
C ARG A 45 4.95 2.24 -1.80
N GLU A 46 5.73 1.92 -0.79
CA GLU A 46 6.50 0.68 -0.72
C GLU A 46 5.96 -0.23 0.38
N ILE A 47 5.84 -1.52 0.06
CA ILE A 47 5.71 -2.57 1.08
C ILE A 47 7.12 -3.06 1.39
N ARG A 48 7.52 -2.88 2.65
CA ARG A 48 8.85 -3.18 3.15
C ARG A 48 8.79 -4.29 4.18
N GLU A 49 9.76 -5.19 4.12
CA GLU A 49 10.04 -6.19 5.15
C GLU A 49 11.13 -5.66 6.08
N GLN A 50 10.91 -5.73 7.39
CA GLN A 50 11.97 -5.49 8.37
C GLN A 50 12.72 -6.78 8.67
N LYS A 51 14.03 -6.70 8.57
CA LYS A 51 14.98 -7.76 8.93
C LYS A 51 15.97 -7.23 9.96
N GLU A 52 16.77 -8.14 10.49
CA GLU A 52 17.86 -7.82 11.42
C GLU A 52 18.93 -6.93 10.76
N ASP A 53 19.19 -7.12 9.47
CA ASP A 53 20.20 -6.40 8.67
C ASP A 53 19.67 -5.11 8.02
N GLY A 54 18.40 -4.78 8.22
CA GLY A 54 17.78 -3.56 7.72
C GLY A 54 16.40 -3.79 7.10
N THR A 55 16.02 -2.90 6.18
CA THR A 55 14.70 -2.90 5.56
C THR A 55 14.80 -3.23 4.08
N ARG A 56 13.95 -4.14 3.60
CA ARG A 56 13.93 -4.57 2.19
C ARG A 56 12.60 -4.24 1.54
N THR A 57 12.63 -3.58 0.38
CA THR A 57 11.42 -3.35 -0.43
C THR A 57 10.99 -4.62 -1.16
N LEU A 58 9.74 -5.03 -0.94
CA LEU A 58 9.11 -6.19 -1.60
C LEU A 58 8.31 -5.75 -2.83
N TRP A 59 7.46 -4.74 -2.64
CA TRP A 59 6.56 -4.20 -3.66
C TRP A 59 6.59 -2.67 -3.67
N GLU A 60 6.43 -2.09 -4.84
CA GLU A 60 6.03 -0.70 -5.05
C GLU A 60 4.59 -0.67 -5.58
N LEU A 61 3.75 0.13 -4.95
CA LEU A 61 2.41 0.47 -5.42
C LEU A 61 2.53 1.83 -6.11
N VAL A 62 2.48 1.84 -7.44
CA VAL A 62 2.73 3.03 -8.25
C VAL A 62 1.40 3.54 -8.81
N ALA A 63 1.14 4.83 -8.61
CA ALA A 63 0.00 5.49 -9.20
C ALA A 63 0.17 5.64 -10.71
N GLU A 64 -0.89 5.33 -11.45
CA GLU A 64 -0.96 5.47 -12.92
C GLU A 64 -1.97 6.53 -13.35
N SER A 65 -2.63 7.19 -12.39
CA SER A 65 -3.58 8.27 -12.64
C SER A 65 -3.63 9.26 -11.48
N PRO A 66 -4.13 10.50 -11.69
CA PRO A 66 -4.29 11.49 -10.63
C PRO A 66 -5.14 11.02 -9.46
N TRP A 67 -6.15 10.17 -9.72
CA TRP A 67 -6.97 9.57 -8.68
C TRP A 67 -6.15 8.62 -7.79
N GLU A 68 -5.25 7.83 -8.38
CA GLU A 68 -4.36 6.93 -7.65
C GLU A 68 -3.28 7.70 -6.89
N GLU A 69 -2.79 8.80 -7.44
CA GLU A 69 -1.87 9.68 -6.72
C GLU A 69 -2.54 10.23 -5.45
N ALA A 70 -3.76 10.76 -5.57
CA ALA A 70 -4.54 11.23 -4.42
C ALA A 70 -4.83 10.10 -3.42
N LEU A 71 -5.13 8.89 -3.90
CA LEU A 71 -5.28 7.71 -3.06
C LEU A 71 -4.00 7.40 -2.30
N LEU A 72 -2.85 7.27 -2.98
CA LEU A 72 -1.59 6.91 -2.32
C LEU A 72 -1.10 7.99 -1.35
N ARG A 73 -1.47 9.25 -1.55
CA ARG A 73 -1.17 10.35 -0.60
C ARG A 73 -1.96 10.25 0.70
N ASN A 74 -3.09 9.53 0.73
CA ASN A 74 -3.87 9.37 1.95
C ASN A 74 -3.18 8.45 2.96
N GLY A 75 -3.35 8.76 4.24
CA GLY A 75 -2.87 7.92 5.34
C GLY A 75 -3.55 6.54 5.35
N ALA A 76 -2.76 5.50 5.61
CA ALA A 76 -3.25 4.13 5.71
C ALA A 76 -3.61 3.76 7.15
N ARG A 77 -4.77 3.13 7.35
CA ARG A 77 -5.10 2.45 8.61
C ARG A 77 -4.51 1.06 8.58
N PHE A 78 -3.76 0.69 9.62
CA PHE A 78 -3.06 -0.58 9.72
C PHE A 78 -3.76 -1.54 10.70
N HIS A 79 -3.81 -2.81 10.33
CA HIS A 79 -4.26 -3.90 11.17
C HIS A 79 -3.37 -5.13 10.96
N ARG A 80 -3.09 -5.86 12.04
CA ARG A 80 -2.40 -7.16 11.99
C ARG A 80 -3.15 -8.22 12.78
N ALA A 81 -3.17 -9.45 12.25
CA ALA A 81 -3.79 -10.60 12.88
C ALA A 81 -2.88 -11.83 12.74
N SER A 82 -2.69 -12.57 13.84
CA SER A 82 -1.91 -13.82 13.83
C SER A 82 -2.71 -14.94 13.15
N GLU A 83 -2.05 -15.67 12.25
CA GLU A 83 -2.58 -16.85 11.54
C GLU A 83 -1.62 -18.03 11.75
N GLY A 84 -1.68 -18.65 12.94
CA GLY A 84 -0.75 -19.70 13.34
C GLY A 84 0.68 -19.16 13.45
N SER A 85 1.60 -19.69 12.63
CA SER A 85 3.00 -19.24 12.56
C SER A 85 3.23 -18.06 11.60
N MET A 86 2.17 -17.55 10.97
CA MET A 86 2.21 -16.43 10.05
C MET A 86 1.44 -15.24 10.64
N VAL A 87 1.65 -14.05 10.09
CA VAL A 87 0.89 -12.85 10.43
C VAL A 87 0.29 -12.27 9.15
N ARG A 88 -1.01 -11.93 9.19
CA ARG A 88 -1.67 -11.14 8.14
C ARG A 88 -1.49 -9.67 8.46
N PHE A 89 -0.88 -8.94 7.53
CA PHE A 89 -0.74 -7.49 7.55
C PHE A 89 -1.76 -6.89 6.60
N THR A 90 -2.55 -5.94 7.08
CA THR A 90 -3.61 -5.29 6.30
C THR A 90 -3.50 -3.78 6.42
N TRP A 91 -3.40 -3.10 5.27
CA TRP A 91 -3.46 -1.64 5.18
C TRP A 91 -4.73 -1.25 4.43
N ARG A 92 -5.48 -0.32 5.00
CA ARG A 92 -6.64 0.29 4.37
C ARG A 92 -6.35 1.75 4.09
N ILE A 93 -6.27 2.10 2.82
CA ILE A 93 -6.14 3.48 2.35
C ILE A 93 -7.54 3.96 1.99
N PRO A 94 -8.09 5.00 2.64
CA PRO A 94 -9.40 5.52 2.28
C PRO A 94 -9.34 6.14 0.89
N ILE A 95 -10.41 5.96 0.11
CA ILE A 95 -10.54 6.68 -1.16
C ILE A 95 -10.67 8.17 -0.83
N PRO A 96 -9.94 9.06 -1.55
CA PRO A 96 -10.09 10.50 -1.37
C PRO A 96 -11.55 10.89 -1.57
N ALA A 97 -12.09 11.72 -0.67
CA ALA A 97 -13.41 12.30 -0.87
C ALA A 97 -13.42 12.98 -2.25
N LYS A 98 -14.50 12.82 -3.01
CA LYS A 98 -14.69 13.64 -4.21
C LYS A 98 -14.65 15.09 -3.73
N THR A 99 -13.58 15.82 -4.04
CA THR A 99 -13.60 17.27 -4.00
C THR A 99 -14.63 17.67 -5.04
N GLY A 100 -15.85 17.94 -4.59
CA GLY A 100 -16.93 18.42 -5.44
C GLY A 100 -16.54 19.77 -6.01
N ASN A 101 -15.98 19.76 -7.22
CA ASN A 101 -15.88 20.94 -8.08
C ASN A 101 -16.91 20.83 -9.22
N ASP A 102 -18.09 20.28 -8.92
CA ASP A 102 -19.29 20.38 -9.75
C ASP A 102 -20.27 21.40 -9.13
N GLN A 103 -19.79 22.61 -8.87
CA GLN A 103 -20.65 23.79 -8.80
C GLN A 103 -20.22 24.74 -9.92
N GLN A 104 -20.76 24.47 -11.11
CA GLN A 104 -20.99 25.48 -12.15
C GLN A 104 -22.45 25.91 -12.08
#